data_AF-A0A527HGW3-F1
#
_entry.id   AF-A0A527HGW3-F1
#
_cell.length_a   1.000
_cell.length_b   1.000
_cell.length_c   1.000
_cell.angle_alpha   90.00
_cell.angle_beta   90.00
_cell.angle_gamma   90.00
#
_symmetry.space_group_name_H-M   'P 1'
#
loop_
_entity.id
_entity.type
_entity.pdbx_description
1 polymer ?
#
loop_
_entity_poly.entity_id
_entity_poly.type
_entity_poly.pdbx_seq_one_letter_code
_entity_poly.pdbx_strand_id
1 'polypeptide(L)' 'MSGMKHSGGEAGEGRVKNAILIAGPTASGKSALALDLAERRGGVVVNT' A
#
# COMPACT_ATOMS: atom_id res chain seq x y z
N MET A 1 2.38 40.64 -4.79
CA MET A 1 3.00 39.38 -4.35
C MET A 1 1.87 38.44 -3.94
N SER A 2 1.43 37.56 -4.84
CA SER A 2 0.33 36.62 -4.59
C SER A 2 0.92 35.31 -4.06
N GLY A 3 0.51 34.92 -2.85
CA GLY A 3 1.04 33.76 -2.14
C GLY A 3 0.76 32.45 -2.87
N MET A 4 1.80 31.63 -2.99
CA MET A 4 1.69 30.23 -3.38
C MET A 4 0.75 29.51 -2.41
N LYS A 5 -0.45 29.17 -2.89
CA LYS A 5 -1.34 28.24 -2.21
C LYS A 5 -0.62 26.88 -2.22
N HIS A 6 -0.28 26.36 -1.05
CA HIS A 6 0.23 24.99 -0.93
C HIS A 6 -0.85 24.03 -1.45
N SER A 7 -0.61 23.45 -2.61
CA SER A 7 -1.38 22.34 -3.18
C SER A 7 -1.11 21.07 -2.36
N GLY A 8 -1.58 21.05 -1.11
CA GLY A 8 -1.46 19.91 -0.20
C GLY A 8 -2.78 19.19 0.07
N GLY A 9 -3.88 19.62 -0.57
CA GLY A 9 -5.24 19.22 -0.19
C GLY A 9 -5.73 17.87 -0.71
N GLU A 10 -5.11 17.28 -1.74
CA GLU A 10 -5.70 16.13 -2.45
C GLU A 10 -5.00 14.78 -2.15
N ALA A 11 -3.86 14.78 -1.46
CA ALA A 11 -3.10 13.55 -1.15
C ALA A 11 -3.67 12.71 0.01
N GLY A 12 -4.86 13.07 0.52
CA GLY A 12 -5.49 12.45 1.69
C GLY A 12 -6.60 11.45 1.36
N GLU A 13 -7.26 11.59 0.21
CA GLU A 13 -8.55 10.94 -0.03
C GLU A 13 -8.45 9.50 -0.56
N GLY A 14 -7.27 9.08 -1.01
CA GLY A 14 -7.01 7.73 -1.54
C GLY A 14 -6.09 6.84 -0.71
N ARG A 15 -5.72 7.24 0.52
CA ARG A 15 -4.68 6.52 1.27
C ARG A 15 -5.26 5.32 2.03
N VAL A 16 -4.78 4.12 1.70
CA VAL A 16 -5.14 2.89 2.44
C VAL A 16 -4.55 2.97 3.84
N LYS A 17 -5.41 3.02 4.86
CA LYS A 17 -5.00 3.19 6.27
C LYS A 17 -4.42 1.93 6.93
N ASN A 18 -4.69 0.75 6.36
CA ASN A 18 -4.31 -0.56 6.93
C ASN A 18 -3.59 -1.46 5.91
N ALA A 19 -2.76 -0.88 5.05
CA ALA A 19 -1.96 -1.66 4.09
C ALA A 19 -0.81 -2.40 4.78
N ILE A 20 -0.45 -3.57 4.26
CA ILE A 20 0.70 -4.36 4.69
C ILE A 20 1.70 -4.41 3.53
N LEU A 21 2.94 -3.95 3.77
CA LEU A 21 4.02 -4.02 2.79
C LEU A 21 4.84 -5.28 3.02
N ILE A 22 4.82 -6.19 2.04
CA ILE A 22 5.66 -7.39 2.04
C ILE A 22 6.86 -7.14 1.13
N ALA A 23 8.00 -6.82 1.74
CA ALA A 23 9.27 -6.60 1.05
C ALA A 23 10.23 -7.78 1.22
N GLY A 24 11.20 -7.91 0.32
CA GLY A 24 12.24 -8.94 0.40
C GLY A 24 12.86 -9.32 -0.95
N PRO A 25 13.97 -10.07 -0.96
CA PRO A 25 14.67 -10.49 -2.18
C PRO A 25 13.80 -11.31 -3.14
N THR A 26 14.15 -11.34 -4.43
CA THR A 26 13.50 -12.24 -5.40
C THR A 26 13.60 -13.69 -4.92
N ALA A 27 12.56 -14.49 -5.19
CA ALA A 27 12.44 -15.90 -4.79
C ALA A 27 12.35 -16.18 -3.27
N SER A 28 12.22 -15.18 -2.40
CA SER A 28 12.06 -15.38 -0.95
C SER A 28 10.64 -15.80 -0.51
N GLY A 29 9.74 -16.12 -1.44
CA GLY A 29 8.37 -16.54 -1.10
C GLY A 29 7.40 -15.42 -0.71
N LYS A 30 7.66 -14.14 -1.07
CA LYS A 30 6.76 -13.01 -0.76
C LYS A 30 5.30 -13.25 -1.17
N SER A 31 5.08 -13.79 -2.38
CA SER A 31 3.74 -14.08 -2.88
C SER A 31 3.03 -15.15 -2.04
N ALA A 32 3.76 -16.16 -1.55
CA ALA A 32 3.20 -17.18 -0.67
C ALA A 32 2.71 -16.57 0.65
N LEU A 33 3.52 -15.70 1.28
CA LEU A 33 3.13 -14.98 2.49
C LEU A 33 1.95 -14.02 2.24
N ALA A 34 1.92 -13.34 1.09
CA ALA A 34 0.86 -12.40 0.74
C ALA A 34 -0.50 -13.09 0.59
N LEU A 35 -0.53 -14.22 -0.11
CA LEU A 35 -1.75 -15.02 -0.32
C LEU A 35 -2.28 -15.57 1.00
N ASP A 36 -1.42 -16.20 1.79
CA ASP A 36 -1.74 -16.76 3.10
C ASP A 36 -2.28 -15.68 4.07
N LEU A 37 -1.75 -14.46 4.02
CA LEU A 37 -2.26 -13.33 4.79
C LEU A 37 -3.59 -12.80 4.28
N ALA A 38 -3.77 -12.74 2.95
CA ALA A 38 -5.02 -12.33 2.32
C ALA A 38 -6.16 -13.31 2.65
N GLU A 39 -5.92 -14.61 2.54
CA GLU A 39 -6.90 -15.66 2.88
C GLU A 39 -7.35 -15.56 4.35
N ARG A 40 -6.41 -15.48 5.29
CA ARG A 40 -6.75 -15.39 6.71
C ARG A 40 -7.47 -14.12 7.13
N ARG A 41 -7.26 -13.01 6.40
CA ARG A 41 -7.77 -11.69 6.78
C ARG A 41 -8.89 -11.18 5.87
N GLY A 42 -9.29 -11.95 4.86
CA GLY A 42 -10.18 -11.48 3.81
C GLY A 42 -9.61 -10.27 3.05
N GLY A 43 -8.28 -10.23 2.90
CA GLY A 43 -7.54 -9.14 2.27
C GLY A 43 -7.40 -9.30 0.76
N VAL A 44 -6.85 -8.27 0.11
CA VAL A 44 -6.52 -8.28 -1.32
C VAL A 44 -5.04 -8.03 -1.49
N VAL A 45 -4.42 -8.76 -2.43
CA VAL A 45 -3.03 -8.55 -2.81
C VAL A 45 -2.97 -7.55 -3.97
N VAL A 46 -2.15 -6.51 -3.82
CA VAL A 46 -1.84 -5.55 -4.88
C VAL A 46 -0.37 -5.71 -5.23
N ASN A 47 -0.08 -6.05 -6.49
CA ASN A 47 1.27 -6.06 -7.04
C ASN A 47 1.61 -4.67 -7.59
N THR A 48 2.87 -4.26 -7.40
CA THR A 48 3.50 -3.12 -8.09
C THR A 48 4.49 -3.62 -9.11
#